data_AF-A0A509MD77-F1
#
_entry.id   AF-A0A509MD77-F1
#
_cell.length_a   1.000
_cell.length_b   1.000
_cell.length_c   1.000
_cell.angle_alpha   90.00
_cell.angle_beta   90.00
_cell.angle_gamma   90.00
#
_symmetry.space_group_name_H-M   'P 1'
#
loop_
_entity.id
_entity.type
_entity.pdbx_description
1 polymer ?
#
loop_
_entity_poly.entity_id
_entity_poly.type
_entity_poly.pdbx_seq_one_letter_code
_entity_poly.pdbx_strand_id
1 'polypeptide(L)'
;MPTTSRWAGAVGLVVVAALSWSVTASTLARDGAQWRAAERLVARGVSATDIDAGFEWLGWHSSRPMVTGSGVVGAHGYTSSFADTRACYTVSQSPLPDMAMVETVHHPRFAVAGSSTLWVQRSADC
;
A
#
# COMPACT_ATOMS: atom_id res chain seq x y z
N MET A 1 17.14 12.41 -47.26
CA MET A 1 17.10 11.23 -46.36
C MET A 1 16.47 11.65 -45.03
N PRO A 2 15.13 11.52 -44.83
CA PRO A 2 14.49 11.95 -43.60
C PRO A 2 13.62 10.83 -43.02
N THR A 3 14.18 9.83 -42.34
CA THR A 3 13.35 8.76 -41.76
C THR A 3 13.87 8.21 -40.43
N THR A 4 15.16 7.97 -40.28
CA THR A 4 15.73 7.31 -39.08
C THR A 4 15.42 8.03 -37.75
N SER A 5 15.46 9.36 -37.73
CA SER A 5 15.20 10.15 -36.51
C SER A 5 13.75 10.09 -36.02
N ARG A 6 12.77 10.05 -36.93
CA ARG A 6 11.34 10.00 -36.57
C ARG A 6 10.95 8.65 -35.98
N TRP A 7 11.49 7.56 -36.53
CA TRP A 7 11.27 6.21 -36.00
C TRP A 7 11.91 6.02 -34.62
N ALA A 8 13.13 6.54 -34.42
CA ALA A 8 13.77 6.50 -33.11
C ALA A 8 12.96 7.25 -32.04
N GLY A 9 12.41 8.42 -32.38
CA GLY A 9 11.52 9.18 -31.48
C GLY A 9 10.23 8.45 -31.14
N ALA A 10 9.58 7.83 -32.14
CA ALA A 10 8.36 7.05 -31.92
C ALA A 10 8.61 5.83 -31.02
N VAL A 11 9.71 5.10 -31.25
CA VAL A 11 10.12 3.97 -30.39
C VAL A 11 10.39 4.44 -28.97
N GLY A 12 11.09 5.56 -28.79
CA GLY A 12 11.34 6.14 -27.47
C GLY A 12 10.05 6.46 -26.71
N LEU A 13 9.07 7.08 -27.37
CA LEU A 13 7.76 7.37 -26.77
C LEU A 13 7.00 6.11 -26.37
N VAL A 14 7.00 5.09 -27.21
CA VAL A 14 6.34 3.80 -26.90
C VAL A 14 6.96 3.14 -25.68
N VAL A 15 8.30 3.14 -25.58
CA VAL A 15 9.00 2.56 -24.43
C VAL A 15 8.66 3.31 -23.14
N VAL A 16 8.71 4.65 -23.16
CA VAL A 16 8.34 5.46 -21.99
C VAL A 16 6.88 5.22 -21.59
N ALA A 17 5.96 5.25 -22.56
CA ALA A 17 4.54 4.99 -22.30
C ALA A 17 4.30 3.60 -21.70
N ALA A 18 4.96 2.56 -22.23
CA ALA A 18 4.86 1.20 -21.72
C ALA A 18 5.39 1.07 -20.29
N LEU A 19 6.53 1.70 -19.98
CA LEU A 19 7.10 1.71 -18.63
C LEU A 19 6.20 2.47 -17.65
N SER A 20 5.74 3.67 -18.02
CA SER A 20 4.81 4.46 -17.20
C SER A 20 3.54 3.67 -16.91
N TRP A 21 2.92 3.09 -17.93
CA TRP A 21 1.74 2.22 -17.78
C TRP A 21 2.00 1.07 -16.80
N SER A 22 3.11 0.36 -16.99
CA SER A 22 3.41 -0.84 -16.20
C SER A 22 3.64 -0.52 -14.72
N VAL A 23 4.33 0.59 -14.44
CA VAL A 23 4.54 1.08 -13.06
C VAL A 23 3.21 1.51 -12.46
N THR A 24 2.43 2.34 -13.14
CA THR A 24 1.13 2.84 -12.67
C THR A 24 0.16 1.68 -12.40
N ALA A 25 0.01 0.74 -13.33
CA ALA A 25 -0.86 -0.41 -13.16
C ALA A 25 -0.45 -1.30 -11.97
N SER A 26 0.86 -1.47 -11.75
CA SER A 26 1.38 -2.24 -10.61
C SER A 26 1.05 -1.56 -9.28
N THR A 27 1.23 -0.24 -9.21
CA THR A 27 0.90 0.55 -8.01
C THR A 27 -0.60 0.49 -7.72
N LEU A 28 -1.47 0.72 -8.71
CA LEU A 28 -2.92 0.64 -8.51
C LEU A 28 -3.37 -0.76 -8.05
N ALA A 29 -2.80 -1.82 -8.62
CA ALA A 29 -3.15 -3.18 -8.23
C ALA A 29 -2.77 -3.49 -6.79
N ARG A 30 -1.60 -3.02 -6.35
CA ARG A 30 -1.12 -3.14 -4.97
C ARG A 30 -2.00 -2.35 -4.01
N ASP A 31 -2.21 -1.06 -4.28
CA ASP A 31 -2.95 -0.15 -3.39
C ASP A 31 -4.41 -0.62 -3.27
N GLY A 32 -5.01 -1.05 -4.38
CA GLY A 32 -6.34 -1.66 -4.38
C GLY A 32 -6.41 -2.99 -3.62
N ALA A 33 -5.37 -3.84 -3.69
CA ALA A 33 -5.32 -5.07 -2.93
C ALA A 33 -5.18 -4.81 -1.42
N GLN A 34 -4.35 -3.83 -1.05
CA GLN A 34 -4.16 -3.36 0.32
C GLN A 34 -5.46 -2.79 0.90
N TRP A 35 -6.15 -1.93 0.15
CA TRP A 35 -7.45 -1.38 0.52
C TRP A 35 -8.50 -2.47 0.74
N ARG A 36 -8.66 -3.40 -0.21
CA ARG A 36 -9.61 -4.52 -0.08
C ARG A 36 -9.26 -5.45 1.07
N ALA A 37 -7.98 -5.63 1.41
CA ALA A 37 -7.58 -6.43 2.56
C ALA A 37 -8.04 -5.78 3.87
N ALA A 38 -7.90 -4.46 3.98
CA ALA A 38 -8.40 -3.68 5.11
C ALA A 38 -9.94 -3.69 5.19
N GLU A 39 -10.65 -3.54 4.07
CA GLU A 39 -12.11 -3.66 4.03
C GLU A 39 -12.59 -5.03 4.54
N ARG A 40 -11.87 -6.12 4.22
CA ARG A 40 -12.19 -7.45 4.76
C ARG A 40 -12.00 -7.52 6.28
N LEU A 41 -11.04 -6.80 6.85
CA LEU A 41 -10.89 -6.69 8.31
C LEU A 41 -12.04 -5.91 8.93
N VAL A 42 -12.44 -4.79 8.32
CA VAL A 42 -13.61 -4.00 8.76
C VAL A 42 -14.88 -4.84 8.71
N ALA A 43 -15.10 -5.61 7.64
CA ALA A 43 -16.22 -6.53 7.51
C ALA A 43 -16.24 -7.62 8.60
N ARG A 44 -15.09 -7.93 9.22
CA ARG A 44 -14.96 -8.84 10.37
C ARG A 44 -15.12 -8.12 11.73
N GLY A 45 -15.42 -6.83 11.73
CA GLY A 45 -15.67 -6.03 12.94
C GLY A 45 -14.44 -5.29 13.49
N VAL A 46 -13.32 -5.27 12.78
CA VAL A 46 -12.14 -4.48 13.18
C VAL A 46 -12.42 -2.99 12.91
N SER A 47 -12.10 -2.11 13.86
CA SER A 47 -12.19 -0.66 13.64
C SER A 47 -11.26 -0.23 12.52
N ALA A 48 -11.71 0.63 11.61
CA ALA A 48 -10.88 1.12 10.52
C ALA A 48 -9.62 1.87 11.02
N THR A 49 -9.73 2.56 12.17
CA THR A 49 -8.60 3.27 12.81
C THR A 49 -7.56 2.32 13.43
N ASP A 50 -7.94 1.07 13.71
CA ASP A 50 -7.02 0.05 14.23
C ASP A 50 -6.27 -0.69 13.11
N ILE A 51 -6.53 -0.37 11.84
CA ILE A 51 -5.91 -0.99 10.68
C ILE A 51 -4.92 0.01 10.06
N ASP A 52 -3.64 -0.33 10.06
CA ASP A 52 -2.64 0.31 9.21
C ASP A 52 -2.58 -0.42 7.86
N ALA A 53 -3.28 0.16 6.89
CA ALA A 53 -3.20 -0.24 5.50
C ALA A 53 -2.63 0.90 4.65
N GLY A 54 -1.60 1.59 5.16
CA GLY A 54 -0.92 2.68 4.47
C GLY A 54 -1.43 4.05 4.87
N PHE A 55 -0.69 5.06 4.43
CA PHE A 55 -0.95 6.47 4.75
C PHE A 55 -2.35 6.92 4.28
N GLU A 56 -2.76 6.48 3.09
CA GLU A 56 -4.03 6.81 2.46
C GLU A 56 -5.21 6.25 3.26
N TRP A 57 -5.09 5.01 3.75
CA TRP A 57 -6.12 4.39 4.60
C TRP A 57 -6.27 5.13 5.93
N LEU A 58 -5.15 5.45 6.59
CA LEU A 58 -5.15 6.20 7.84
C LEU A 58 -5.72 7.60 7.65
N GLY A 59 -5.30 8.31 6.60
CA GLY A 59 -5.82 9.65 6.28
C GLY A 59 -7.32 9.65 5.97
N TRP A 60 -7.83 8.63 5.27
CA TRP A 60 -9.25 8.51 4.95
C TRP A 60 -10.14 8.23 6.16
N HIS A 61 -9.65 7.40 7.09
CA HIS A 61 -10.43 6.93 8.25
C HIS A 61 -10.14 7.68 9.55
N SER A 62 -9.14 8.56 9.57
CA SER A 62 -8.85 9.37 10.74
C SER A 62 -9.95 10.42 10.96
N SER A 63 -10.37 10.54 12.20
CA SER A 63 -11.27 11.58 12.69
C SER A 63 -10.51 12.87 13.06
N ARG A 64 -9.17 12.84 13.01
CA ARG A 64 -8.29 13.92 13.45
C ARG A 64 -7.39 14.39 12.30
N PRO A 65 -7.00 15.66 12.30
CA PRO A 65 -5.95 16.13 11.39
C PRO A 65 -4.65 15.35 11.61
N MET A 66 -3.94 15.08 10.54
CA MET A 66 -2.57 14.57 10.63
C MET A 66 -1.69 15.65 11.28
N VAL A 67 -1.04 15.29 12.39
CA VAL A 67 -0.09 16.17 13.10
C VAL A 67 1.13 15.34 13.45
N THR A 68 2.30 15.73 12.94
CA THR A 68 3.57 15.04 13.20
C THR A 68 3.84 14.91 14.70
N GLY A 69 4.11 13.69 15.16
CA GLY A 69 4.39 13.40 16.58
C GLY A 69 3.16 13.28 17.48
N SER A 70 1.95 13.31 16.91
CA SER A 70 0.70 13.13 17.66
C SER A 70 0.28 11.67 17.85
N GLY A 71 0.98 10.73 17.20
CA GLY A 71 0.68 9.32 17.25
C GLY A 71 0.77 8.72 18.65
N VAL A 72 0.15 7.56 18.83
CA VAL A 72 0.18 6.82 20.09
C VAL A 72 1.61 6.40 20.45
N VAL A 73 1.86 6.15 21.74
CA VAL A 73 3.17 5.67 22.22
C VAL A 73 3.55 4.38 21.48
N GLY A 74 4.76 4.32 20.93
CA GLY A 74 5.23 3.20 20.11
C GLY A 74 4.91 3.31 18.62
N ALA A 75 4.20 4.36 18.17
CA ALA A 75 4.01 4.61 16.75
C ALA A 75 5.33 5.02 16.07
N HIS A 76 5.53 4.56 14.84
CA HIS A 76 6.77 4.74 14.08
C HIS A 76 6.48 5.11 12.62
N GLY A 77 7.43 5.76 11.96
CA GLY A 77 7.24 6.21 10.58
C GLY A 77 6.05 7.15 10.46
N TYR A 78 5.21 6.96 9.43
CA TYR A 78 4.06 7.84 9.20
C TYR A 78 2.94 7.68 10.24
N THR A 79 2.81 6.52 10.90
CA THR A 79 1.75 6.29 11.91
C THR A 79 1.93 7.21 13.14
N SER A 80 3.15 7.67 13.39
CA SER A 80 3.46 8.68 14.42
C SER A 80 2.78 10.04 14.20
N SER A 81 2.11 10.24 13.07
CA SER A 81 1.38 11.47 12.74
C SER A 81 -0.15 11.35 12.90
N PHE A 82 -0.65 10.20 13.35
CA PHE A 82 -2.09 9.92 13.48
C PHE A 82 -2.45 9.57 14.93
N ALA A 83 -3.10 10.50 15.62
CA ALA A 83 -3.40 10.37 17.05
C ALA A 83 -4.50 9.35 17.40
N ASP A 84 -5.23 8.84 16.40
CA ASP A 84 -6.35 7.91 16.58
C ASP A 84 -6.08 6.51 16.02
N THR A 85 -4.89 6.25 15.46
CA THR A 85 -4.50 4.91 15.04
C THR A 85 -3.72 4.17 16.12
N ARG A 86 -4.08 2.90 16.32
CA ARG A 86 -3.31 1.96 17.14
C ARG A 86 -2.53 0.94 16.31
N ALA A 87 -2.75 0.91 14.99
CA ALA A 87 -2.12 -0.02 14.06
C ALA A 87 -2.13 -1.49 14.55
N CYS A 88 -3.23 -1.94 15.17
CA CYS A 88 -3.39 -3.31 15.67
C CYS A 88 -3.32 -4.36 14.57
N TYR A 89 -3.79 -4.02 13.38
CA TYR A 89 -3.62 -4.83 12.18
C TYR A 89 -2.81 -4.05 11.16
N THR A 90 -1.84 -4.70 10.53
CA THR A 90 -1.03 -4.06 9.48
C THR A 90 -1.11 -4.87 8.19
N VAL A 91 -1.37 -4.19 7.08
CA VAL A 91 -1.29 -4.75 5.73
C VAL A 91 -0.01 -4.25 5.07
N SER A 92 1.00 -5.10 4.97
CA SER A 92 2.35 -4.73 4.53
C SER A 92 2.82 -5.51 3.31
N GLN A 93 3.84 -4.99 2.61
CA GLN A 93 4.52 -5.64 1.48
C GLN A 93 5.70 -6.52 1.90
N SER A 94 5.89 -6.68 3.19
CA SER A 94 6.86 -7.61 3.77
C SER A 94 6.32 -8.08 5.12
N PRO A 95 6.67 -9.30 5.55
CA PRO A 95 6.38 -9.72 6.91
C PRO A 95 7.08 -8.76 7.88
N LEU A 96 6.38 -8.38 8.94
CA LEU A 96 6.90 -7.52 10.00
C LEU A 96 7.35 -8.43 11.14
N PRO A 97 8.52 -8.15 11.75
CA PRO A 97 8.94 -8.91 12.93
C PRO A 97 7.90 -8.72 14.06
N ASP A 98 7.78 -9.73 14.91
CA ASP A 98 6.97 -9.69 16.14
C ASP A 98 5.45 -9.47 15.95
N MET A 99 4.93 -9.70 14.74
CA MET A 99 3.48 -9.72 14.48
C MET A 99 2.97 -11.13 14.12
N ALA A 100 1.78 -11.45 14.61
CA ALA A 100 1.10 -12.69 14.29
C ALA A 100 0.51 -12.63 12.87
N MET A 101 0.75 -13.67 12.07
CA MET A 101 0.25 -13.71 10.70
C MET A 101 -1.23 -14.09 10.66
N VAL A 102 -2.07 -13.25 10.03
CA VAL A 102 -3.50 -13.48 9.85
C VAL A 102 -3.82 -14.05 8.47
N GLU A 103 -3.38 -13.39 7.39
CA GLU A 103 -3.66 -13.80 6.01
C GLU A 103 -2.57 -13.29 5.04
N THR A 104 -2.36 -14.01 3.93
CA THR A 104 -1.58 -13.53 2.78
C THR A 104 -2.47 -13.21 1.58
N VAL A 105 -2.27 -12.04 0.97
CA VAL A 105 -3.09 -11.54 -0.14
C VAL A 105 -2.23 -11.40 -1.38
N HIS A 106 -2.64 -12.03 -2.48
CA HIS A 106 -1.89 -12.00 -3.73
C HIS A 106 -2.41 -10.90 -4.65
N HIS A 107 -1.51 -10.21 -5.37
CA HIS A 107 -1.86 -9.22 -6.38
C HIS A 107 -0.91 -9.31 -7.60
N PRO A 108 -1.36 -8.92 -8.79
CA PRO A 108 -0.52 -8.96 -10.00
C PRO A 108 0.56 -7.88 -9.97
N ARG A 109 1.73 -8.18 -10.57
CA ARG A 109 2.78 -7.22 -10.93
C ARG A 109 2.84 -7.09 -12.45
N PHE A 110 2.77 -5.85 -12.94
CA PHE A 110 2.76 -5.55 -14.37
C PHE A 110 4.11 -5.02 -14.86
N ALA A 111 4.89 -4.36 -13.99
CA ALA A 111 6.24 -3.90 -14.29
C ALA A 111 7.29 -5.04 -14.35
N VAL A 112 7.03 -6.13 -13.62
CA VAL A 112 7.81 -7.37 -13.65
C VAL A 112 6.79 -8.50 -13.70
N ALA A 113 6.83 -9.33 -14.74
CA ALA A 113 5.89 -10.44 -14.88
C ALA A 113 5.85 -11.29 -13.59
N GLY A 114 4.67 -11.50 -13.02
CA GLY A 114 4.45 -12.34 -11.84
C GLY A 114 3.38 -11.81 -10.88
N SER A 115 3.23 -12.48 -9.74
CA SER A 115 2.42 -12.01 -8.61
C SER A 115 3.33 -11.50 -7.48
N SER A 116 2.78 -10.66 -6.62
CA SER A 116 3.37 -10.31 -5.33
C SER A 116 2.37 -10.58 -4.21
N THR A 117 2.87 -10.59 -2.99
CA THR A 117 2.11 -10.89 -1.78
C THR A 117 2.04 -9.66 -0.89
N LEU A 118 0.93 -9.49 -0.20
CA LEU A 118 0.76 -8.62 0.95
C LEU A 118 0.52 -9.50 2.17
N TRP A 119 1.00 -9.07 3.32
CA TRP A 119 0.87 -9.77 4.59
C TRP A 119 -0.06 -8.97 5.48
N VAL A 120 -1.16 -9.59 5.90
CA VAL A 120 -2.10 -9.04 6.88
C VAL A 120 -1.72 -9.60 8.25
N GLN A 121 -1.18 -8.76 9.11
CA GLN A 121 -0.58 -9.16 10.38
C GLN A 121 -1.28 -8.47 11.55
N ARG A 122 -1.18 -9.04 12.75
CA ARG A 122 -1.76 -8.49 13.99
C ARG A 122 -0.67 -8.29 15.03
N SER A 123 -0.67 -7.12 15.68
CA SER A 123 0.19 -6.81 16.83
C SER A 123 -0.26 -7.59 18.07
N ALA A 124 0.70 -8.03 18.89
CA ALA A 124 0.42 -8.71 20.16
C ALA A 124 -0.18 -7.79 21.23
N ASP A 125 0.04 -6.48 21.11
CA ASP A 125 -0.43 -5.46 22.05
C ASP A 125 -1.91 -5.07 21.82
N CYS A 126 -2.60 -5.84 20.96
CA CYS A 126 -4.01 -5.77 20.62
C CYS A 126 -4.65 -7.17 20.70
#